data_AF-A0AAV4E088-F1
#
_entry.id   AF-A0AAV4E088-F1
#
_cell.length_a   1.000
_cell.length_b   1.000
_cell.length_c   1.000
_cell.angle_alpha   90.00
_cell.angle_beta   90.00
_cell.angle_gamma   90.00
#
_symmetry.space_group_name_H-M   'P 1'
#
loop_
_entity.id
_entity.type
_entity.pdbx_description
1 polymer ?
#
loop_
_entity_poly.entity_id
_entity_poly.type
_entity_poly.pdbx_seq_one_letter_code
_entity_poly.pdbx_strand_id
1 'polypeptide(L)'
;MYCGKAKLKLPLKSILEEYKCGKARLLTMLEESDDPTVKTVQPSLKTGRKWKVREAVDEAKECLKMKEVIGQTQTDAGALDQPQPNGG
;
A
#
# COMPACT_ATOMS: atom_id res chain seq x y z
N MET A 1 -17.81 -5.74 43.91
CA MET A 1 -17.28 -4.40 43.57
C MET A 1 -17.04 -4.34 42.07
N TYR A 2 -17.89 -3.64 41.32
CA TYR A 2 -17.59 -3.34 39.91
C TYR A 2 -16.61 -2.16 39.88
N CYS A 3 -15.46 -2.36 39.25
CA CYS A 3 -14.39 -1.37 39.16
C CYS A 3 -14.87 -0.13 38.37
N GLY A 4 -15.24 0.95 39.07
CA GLY A 4 -15.62 2.24 38.48
C GLY A 4 -14.46 3.04 37.87
N LYS A 5 -13.29 2.43 37.66
CA LYS A 5 -12.05 3.11 37.20
C LYS A 5 -11.35 2.45 36.02
N ALA A 6 -11.85 1.33 35.49
CA ALA A 6 -11.35 0.77 34.23
C ALA A 6 -12.11 1.40 33.05
N LYS A 7 -11.84 2.67 32.74
CA LYS A 7 -12.32 3.26 31.48
C LYS A 7 -11.54 2.62 30.34
N LEU A 8 -12.04 1.50 29.82
CA LEU A 8 -11.51 0.89 28.59
C LEU A 8 -11.53 1.97 27.50
N LYS A 9 -10.35 2.37 27.03
CA LYS A 9 -10.22 3.31 25.92
C LYS A 9 -10.47 2.53 24.64
N LEU A 10 -11.40 3.01 23.81
CA LEU A 10 -11.59 2.43 22.48
C LEU A 10 -10.29 2.55 21.67
N PRO A 11 -9.86 1.49 20.98
CA PRO A 11 -8.66 1.51 20.15
C PRO A 11 -8.95 2.23 18.82
N LEU A 12 -9.23 3.53 18.89
CA LEU A 12 -9.64 4.34 17.74
C LEU A 12 -8.63 4.29 16.59
N LYS A 13 -7.33 4.13 16.90
CA LYS A 13 -6.27 3.96 15.89
C LYS A 13 -6.45 2.68 15.09
N SER A 14 -6.66 1.54 15.76
CA SER A 14 -6.86 0.24 15.09
C SER A 14 -8.06 0.28 14.15
N ILE A 15 -9.19 0.79 14.68
CA ILE A 15 -10.44 0.90 13.91
C ILE A 15 -10.25 1.81 12.69
N LEU A 16 -9.49 2.90 12.83
CA LEU A 16 -9.21 3.81 11.73
C LEU A 16 -8.34 3.15 10.66
N GLU A 17 -7.32 2.38 11.05
CA GLU A 17 -6.47 1.66 10.11
C GLU A 17 -7.25 0.55 9.38
N GLU A 18 -8.09 -0.20 10.08
CA GLU A 18 -9.00 -1.18 9.47
C GLU A 18 -9.98 -0.51 8.49
N TYR A 19 -10.54 0.64 8.86
CA TYR A 19 -11.40 1.43 7.97
C TYR A 19 -10.68 1.84 6.68
N LYS A 20 -9.47 2.39 6.79
CA LYS A 20 -8.67 2.81 5.62
C LYS A 20 -8.30 1.62 4.75
N CYS A 21 -7.83 0.53 5.37
CA CYS A 21 -7.46 -0.70 4.69
C CYS A 21 -8.65 -1.29 3.93
N GLY A 22 -9.82 -1.38 4.56
CA GLY A 22 -11.04 -1.85 3.91
C GLY A 22 -11.47 -0.98 2.73
N LYS A 23 -11.35 0.34 2.84
CA LYS A 23 -11.64 1.27 1.73
C LYS A 23 -10.65 1.13 0.58
N ALA A 24 -9.35 1.05 0.87
CA ALA A 24 -8.30 0.86 -0.12
C ALA A 24 -8.50 -0.47 -0.87
N ARG A 25 -8.72 -1.56 -0.13
CA ARG A 25 -9.02 -2.88 -0.70
C ARG A 25 -10.23 -2.84 -1.63
N LEU A 26 -11.33 -2.21 -1.20
CA LEU A 26 -12.53 -2.10 -2.02
C LEU A 26 -12.27 -1.30 -3.30
N LEU A 27 -11.49 -0.21 -3.23
CA LEU A 27 -11.12 0.56 -4.42
C LEU A 27 -10.36 -0.31 -5.41
N THR A 28 -9.31 -0.98 -4.94
CA THR A 28 -8.47 -1.87 -5.78
C THR A 28 -9.31 -2.98 -6.41
N MET A 29 -10.20 -3.61 -5.65
CA MET A 29 -11.10 -4.65 -6.17
C MET A 29 -12.05 -4.14 -7.27
N LEU A 30 -12.54 -2.90 -7.14
CA LEU A 30 -13.40 -2.30 -8.16
C LEU A 30 -12.60 -1.91 -9.41
N GLU A 31 -11.35 -1.46 -9.25
CA GLU A 31 -10.44 -1.14 -10.37
C GLU A 31 -10.00 -2.40 -11.14
N GLU A 32 -9.77 -3.49 -10.42
CA GLU A 32 -9.31 -4.79 -10.93
C GLU A 32 -10.48 -5.73 -11.29
N SER A 33 -11.72 -5.25 -11.25
CA SER A 33 -12.89 -6.08 -11.58
C SER A 33 -12.87 -6.53 -13.04
N ASP A 34 -13.17 -7.81 -13.27
CA ASP A 34 -13.34 -8.39 -14.60
C ASP A 34 -14.64 -7.94 -15.29
N ASP A 35 -15.61 -7.45 -14.52
CA ASP A 35 -16.86 -6.93 -15.07
C ASP A 35 -16.60 -5.54 -15.70
N PRO A 36 -16.77 -5.40 -17.03
CA PRO A 36 -16.50 -4.14 -17.72
C PRO A 36 -17.38 -3.00 -17.21
N THR A 37 -18.61 -3.28 -16.79
CA THR A 37 -19.54 -2.29 -16.26
C THR A 37 -19.05 -1.76 -14.93
N VAL A 38 -18.62 -2.64 -14.03
CA VAL A 38 -18.07 -2.27 -12.71
C VAL A 38 -16.79 -1.46 -12.89
N LYS A 39 -15.92 -1.89 -13.81
CA LYS A 39 -14.66 -1.23 -14.13
C LYS A 39 -14.85 0.14 -14.78
N THR A 40 -15.88 0.33 -15.59
CA THR A 40 -16.20 1.64 -16.21
C THR A 40 -16.87 2.58 -15.22
N VAL A 41 -17.85 2.10 -14.45
CA VAL A 41 -18.63 2.96 -13.55
C VAL A 41 -17.81 3.38 -12.33
N GLN A 42 -16.95 2.50 -11.79
CA GLN A 42 -16.07 2.75 -10.65
C GLN A 42 -16.67 3.70 -9.59
N PRO A 43 -17.67 3.23 -8.83
CA PRO A 43 -18.46 4.09 -7.96
C PRO A 43 -17.56 4.86 -6.97
N SER A 44 -17.84 6.15 -6.84
CA SER A 44 -17.07 7.01 -5.93
C SER A 44 -17.23 6.53 -4.48
N LEU A 45 -16.15 6.02 -3.90
CA LEU A 45 -16.13 5.58 -2.52
C LEU A 45 -16.28 6.78 -1.58
N LYS A 46 -17.32 6.75 -0.76
CA LYS A 46 -17.52 7.74 0.30
C LYS A 46 -16.44 7.58 1.36
N THR A 47 -15.52 8.54 1.43
CA THR A 47 -14.55 8.71 2.51
C THR A 47 -14.80 10.02 3.26
N GLY A 48 -14.20 10.17 4.43
CA GLY A 48 -14.31 11.41 5.22
C GLY A 48 -13.57 12.58 4.57
N ARG A 49 -13.86 13.81 5.02
CA ARG A 49 -13.22 15.04 4.51
C ARG A 49 -11.69 15.06 4.62
N LYS A 50 -11.14 14.43 5.66
CA LYS A 50 -9.70 14.49 5.97
C LYS A 50 -8.86 13.47 5.20
N TRP A 51 -9.46 12.45 4.60
CA TRP A 51 -8.72 11.37 3.96
C TRP A 51 -9.50 10.85 2.75
N LYS A 52 -8.83 10.80 1.61
CA LYS A 52 -9.38 10.28 0.36
C LYS A 52 -8.64 9.02 -0.04
N VAL A 53 -9.41 7.98 -0.35
CA VAL A 53 -8.87 6.66 -0.66
C VAL A 53 -8.08 6.63 -1.96
N ARG A 54 -8.53 7.34 -3.01
CA ARG A 54 -7.84 7.40 -4.30
C ARG A 54 -6.44 7.99 -4.16
N GLU A 55 -6.34 9.18 -3.55
CA GLU A 55 -5.06 9.85 -3.30
C GLU A 55 -4.08 8.96 -2.52
N ALA A 56 -4.55 8.28 -1.47
CA ALA A 56 -3.70 7.40 -0.67
C ALA A 56 -3.24 6.12 -1.42
N VAL A 57 -4.12 5.55 -2.26
CA VAL A 57 -3.76 4.38 -3.07
C VAL A 57 -2.82 4.76 -4.21
N ASP A 58 -3.02 5.93 -4.82
CA ASP A 58 -2.15 6.44 -5.89
C ASP A 58 -0.74 6.75 -5.37
N GLU A 59 -0.63 7.41 -4.21
CA GLU A 59 0.64 7.64 -3.52
C GLU A 59 1.35 6.31 -3.18
N ALA A 60 0.59 5.31 -2.70
CA ALA A 60 1.14 3.98 -2.43
C ALA A 60 1.65 3.30 -3.71
N LYS A 61 0.90 3.39 -4.82
CA LYS A 61 1.33 2.87 -6.14
C LYS A 61 2.58 3.59 -6.64
N GLU A 62 2.69 4.90 -6.46
CA GLU A 62 3.88 5.69 -6.82
C GLU A 62 5.10 5.28 -5.98
N CYS A 63 4.92 5.12 -4.67
CA CYS A 63 5.97 4.65 -3.79
C CYS A 63 6.46 3.24 -4.16
N LEU A 64 5.56 2.35 -4.60
CA LEU A 64 5.93 1.02 -5.10
C LEU A 64 6.77 1.12 -6.38
N LYS A 65 6.37 1.95 -7.34
CA LYS A 65 7.14 2.20 -8.57
C LYS A 65 8.52 2.77 -8.27
N MET A 66 8.60 3.75 -7.37
CA MET A 66 9.87 4.34 -6.96
C MET A 66 10.80 3.30 -6.33
N LYS A 67 10.27 2.43 -5.46
CA LYS A 67 11.05 1.33 -4.86
C LYS A 67 11.53 0.33 -5.90
N GLU A 68 10.72 0.01 -6.90
CA GLU A 68 11.12 -0.84 -8.01
C GLU A 68 12.30 -0.24 -8.78
N VAL A 69 12.23 1.04 -9.16
CA VAL A 69 13.33 1.74 -9.86
C VAL A 69 14.62 1.74 -9.04
N ILE A 70 14.55 2.10 -7.75
CA ILE A 70 15.73 2.17 -6.88
C ILE A 70 16.31 0.77 -6.63
N GLY A 71 15.44 -0.22 -6.38
CA GLY A 71 15.86 -1.59 -6.11
C GLY A 71 16.48 -2.29 -7.32
N GLN A 72 15.99 -2.03 -8.53
CA GLN A 72 16.56 -2.57 -9.77
C GLN A 72 17.97 -2.02 -10.05
N THR A 73 18.26 -0.78 -9.63
CA THR A 73 19.56 -0.11 -9.84
C THR A 73 20.68 -0.68 -8.95
N GLN A 74 20.38 -1.56 -7.99
CA GLN A 74 21.39 -2.16 -7.09
C GLN A 74 21.82 -3.58 -7.46
N THR A 75 21.24 -4.19 -8.51
CA THR A 75 21.47 -5.61 -8.83
C THR A 75 22.65 -5.88 -9.76
N ASP A 76 23.24 -4.86 -10.37
CA ASP A 76 24.34 -4.98 -11.35
C ASP A 76 25.73 -4.53 -10.81
N ALA A 77 25.80 -4.00 -9.60
CA ALA A 77 27.05 -3.54 -8.97
C ALA A 77 27.79 -4.63 -8.16
N GLY A 78 27.62 -5.92 -8.49
CA GLY A 78 28.24 -7.05 -7.79
C GLY A 78 29.06 -8.01 -8.67
N ALA A 79 29.19 -7.76 -9.98
CA ALA A 79 29.73 -8.73 -10.93
C ALA A 79 31.15 -8.45 -11.47
N LEU A 80 31.90 -7.49 -10.90
CA LEU A 80 33.25 -7.17 -11.35
C LEU A 80 34.30 -7.40 -10.24
N ASP A 81 34.48 -8.66 -9.85
CA ASP A 81 35.74 -9.12 -9.26
C ASP A 81 35.98 -10.58 -9.69
N GLN A 82 36.60 -10.76 -10.85
CA GLN A 82 37.22 -12.04 -11.24
C GLN A 82 38.73 -11.83 -11.36
N PRO A 83 39.56 -12.52 -10.55
CA PRO A 83 41.01 -12.47 -10.71
C PRO A 83 41.43 -13.21 -11.99
N GLN A 84 42.18 -12.52 -12.85
CA GLN A 84 42.79 -13.11 -14.06
C GLN A 84 43.88 -14.13 -13.66
N PRO A 85 43.91 -15.36 -14.20
CA PRO A 85 45.00 -16.28 -13.97
C PRO A 85 46.19 -15.92 -14.87
N ASN A 86 47.33 -15.55 -14.28
CA ASN A 86 48.59 -15.41 -14.99
C ASN A 86 49.11 -16.81 -15.41
N GLY A 87 49.19 -17.03 -16.71
CA GLY A 87 49.95 -18.12 -17.32
C GLY A 87 50.60 -17.63 -18.62
N GLY A 88 51.93 -17.73 -18.72
CA GLY A 88 52.73 -17.38 -19.90
C GLY A 88 54.04 -16.69 -19.53
#